data_AF-A0A258HNF0-F1
#
_entry.id   AF-A0A258HNF0-F1
#
_cell.length_a   1.000
_cell.length_b   1.000
_cell.length_c   1.000
_cell.angle_alpha   90.00
_cell.angle_beta   90.00
_cell.angle_gamma   90.00
#
_symmetry.space_group_name_H-M   'P 1'
#
loop_
_entity.id
_entity.type
_entity.pdbx_description
1 polymer ?
#
loop_
_entity_poly.entity_id
_entity_poly.type
_entity_poly.pdbx_seq_one_letter_code
_entity_poly.pdbx_strand_id
1 'polypeptide(L)'
;MNQCGIAVSDETIRCWTIKFGPLIVRRLKRRRPAPSPRCRLDEMVCSIGGKRMCLWRAVDDEGEVLDLVVQRRRDTEPRRMRQGRRS
;
A
#
# COMPACT_ATOMS: atom_id res chain seq x y z
N MET A 1 9.42 -30.49 11.37
CA MET A 1 9.03 -29.11 11.07
C MET A 1 9.66 -28.21 12.13
N ASN A 2 10.70 -27.51 11.76
CA ASN A 2 11.62 -26.82 12.64
C ASN A 2 11.28 -25.33 12.56
N GLN A 3 10.54 -24.83 13.54
CA GLN A 3 10.28 -23.40 13.67
C GLN A 3 11.49 -22.74 14.31
N CYS A 4 12.28 -22.01 13.52
CA CYS A 4 13.30 -21.12 14.05
C CYS A 4 12.60 -19.86 14.59
N GLY A 5 12.21 -19.89 15.86
CA GLY A 5 11.65 -18.71 16.53
C GLY A 5 12.75 -17.70 16.81
N ILE A 6 12.77 -16.60 16.07
CA ILE A 6 13.58 -15.42 16.42
C ILE A 6 12.64 -14.46 17.16
N ALA A 7 12.92 -14.19 18.43
CA ALA A 7 12.20 -13.17 19.19
C ALA A 7 12.68 -11.79 18.71
N VAL A 8 11.78 -11.04 18.08
CA VAL A 8 12.06 -9.72 17.52
C VAL A 8 11.01 -8.75 18.05
N SER A 9 11.44 -7.56 18.51
CA SER A 9 10.51 -6.52 18.96
C SER A 9 9.82 -5.84 17.76
N ASP A 10 8.66 -5.23 17.99
CA ASP A 10 7.94 -4.47 16.96
C ASP A 10 8.81 -3.33 16.39
N GLU A 11 9.57 -2.64 17.25
CA GLU A 11 10.47 -1.56 16.83
C GLU A 11 11.56 -2.07 15.90
N THR A 12 12.04 -3.29 16.13
CA THR A 12 13.06 -3.90 15.27
C THR A 12 12.49 -4.20 13.90
N ILE A 13 11.28 -4.77 13.83
CA ILE A 13 10.54 -4.98 12.58
C ILE A 13 10.29 -3.65 11.87
N ARG A 14 9.88 -2.60 12.60
CA ARG A 14 9.64 -1.27 12.04
C ARG A 14 10.91 -0.66 11.45
N CYS A 15 12.02 -0.72 12.18
CA CYS A 15 13.32 -0.22 11.71
C CYS A 15 13.80 -0.96 10.47
N TRP A 16 13.64 -2.28 10.42
CA TRP A 16 13.96 -3.07 9.23
C TRP A 16 13.05 -2.74 8.05
N THR A 17 11.75 -2.53 8.30
CA THR A 17 10.80 -2.15 7.25
C THR A 17 11.17 -0.80 6.65
N ILE A 18 11.56 0.18 7.48
CA ILE A 18 12.03 1.49 7.01
C ILE A 18 13.34 1.35 6.21
N LYS A 19 14.30 0.56 6.73
CA LYS A 19 15.62 0.41 6.13
C LYS A 19 15.61 -0.38 4.81
N PHE A 20 14.94 -1.52 4.79
CA PHE A 20 14.99 -2.49 3.70
C PHE A 20 13.76 -2.46 2.81
N GLY A 21 12.62 -1.97 3.31
CA GLY A 21 11.36 -1.89 2.57
C GLY A 21 11.51 -1.26 1.18
N PRO A 22 12.15 -0.09 1.02
CA PRO A 22 12.33 0.54 -0.30
C PRO A 22 13.10 -0.34 -1.28
N LEU A 23 14.14 -1.04 -0.83
CA LEU A 23 14.94 -1.95 -1.67
C LEU A 23 14.11 -3.17 -2.10
N ILE A 24 13.37 -3.75 -1.16
CA ILE A 24 12.48 -4.90 -1.39
C ILE A 24 11.41 -4.52 -2.41
N VAL A 25 10.73 -3.38 -2.20
CA VAL A 25 9.69 -2.86 -3.10
C VAL A 25 10.26 -2.64 -4.51
N ARG A 26 11.43 -2.01 -4.65
CA ARG A 26 12.08 -1.82 -5.95
C ARG A 26 12.37 -3.13 -6.66
N ARG A 27 12.86 -4.14 -5.93
CA ARG A 27 13.16 -5.46 -6.49
C ARG A 27 11.90 -6.20 -6.93
N LEU A 28 10.83 -6.10 -6.14
CA LEU A 28 9.51 -6.65 -6.48
C LEU A 28 8.96 -5.98 -7.74
N LYS A 29 8.92 -4.65 -7.79
CA LYS A 29 8.43 -3.88 -8.95
C LYS A 29 9.18 -4.21 -10.24
N ARG A 30 10.50 -4.39 -10.20
CA ARG A 30 11.31 -4.72 -11.38
C ARG A 30 11.03 -6.13 -11.94
N ARG A 31 10.58 -7.06 -11.11
CA ARG A 31 10.27 -8.45 -11.52
C ARG A 31 8.84 -8.60 -12.04
N ARG A 32 8.03 -7.55 -11.96
CA ARG A 32 6.60 -7.61 -12.26
C ARG A 32 6.31 -7.18 -13.70
N PRO A 33 5.27 -7.75 -14.32
CA PRO A 33 4.68 -7.23 -15.55
C PRO A 33 4.23 -5.77 -15.37
N ALA A 34 4.01 -5.08 -16.48
CA ALA A 34 3.38 -3.77 -16.44
C ALA A 34 1.95 -3.90 -15.87
N PRO A 35 1.52 -3.01 -14.95
CA PRO A 35 0.20 -3.08 -14.37
C PRO A 35 -0.87 -2.93 -15.46
N SER A 36 -1.96 -3.66 -15.29
CA SER A 36 -3.06 -3.66 -16.25
C SER A 36 -3.73 -2.29 -16.36
N PRO A 37 -4.28 -1.94 -17.54
CA PRO A 37 -4.97 -0.68 -17.75
C PRO A 37 -6.30 -0.56 -16.99
N ARG A 38 -6.80 -1.66 -16.43
CA ARG A 38 -8.03 -1.71 -15.62
C ARG A 38 -7.65 -1.63 -14.15
N CYS A 39 -8.18 -0.64 -13.44
CA CYS A 39 -8.05 -0.53 -12.00
C CYS A 39 -9.41 -0.49 -11.31
N ARG A 40 -9.48 -1.08 -10.12
CA ARG A 40 -10.60 -0.99 -9.18
C ARG A 40 -10.16 -0.16 -7.97
N LEU A 41 -11.08 0.64 -7.44
CA LEU A 41 -10.86 1.40 -6.22
C LEU A 41 -11.59 0.70 -5.07
N ASP A 42 -10.84 0.25 -4.07
CA ASP A 42 -11.39 -0.40 -2.88
C ASP A 42 -11.37 0.59 -1.69
N GLU A 43 -12.53 0.78 -1.02
CA GLU A 43 -12.66 1.55 0.24
C GLU A 43 -12.57 0.57 1.43
N MET A 44 -11.63 0.82 2.36
CA MET A 44 -11.48 0.05 3.59
C MET A 44 -11.47 0.98 4.81
N VAL A 45 -12.10 0.57 5.91
CA VAL A 45 -12.04 1.32 7.17
C VAL A 45 -11.00 0.67 8.09
N CYS A 46 -10.01 1.45 8.53
CA CYS A 46 -8.98 1.01 9.48
C CYS A 46 -8.92 1.91 10.71
N SER A 47 -8.35 1.41 11.81
CA SER A 47 -8.08 2.21 13.02
C SER A 47 -6.59 2.50 13.11
N ILE A 48 -6.20 3.76 13.11
CA ILE A 48 -4.81 4.20 13.21
C ILE A 48 -4.72 5.18 14.39
N GLY A 49 -3.89 4.83 15.40
CA GLY A 49 -3.74 5.65 16.60
C GLY A 49 -5.05 5.89 17.36
N GLY A 50 -5.95 4.89 17.38
CA GLY A 50 -7.26 4.97 18.03
C GLY A 50 -8.32 5.76 17.26
N LYS A 51 -8.02 6.23 16.05
CA LYS A 51 -8.95 6.97 15.18
C LYS A 51 -9.35 6.11 13.99
N ARG A 52 -10.65 6.06 13.69
CA ARG A 52 -11.17 5.46 12.45
C ARG A 52 -10.75 6.30 11.25
N MET A 53 -10.24 5.65 10.22
CA MET A 53 -9.78 6.25 8.97
C MET A 53 -10.32 5.45 7.78
N CYS A 54 -10.64 6.12 6.69
CA CYS A 54 -10.93 5.52 5.39
C CYS A 54 -9.62 5.41 4.61
N LEU A 55 -9.27 4.18 4.20
CA LEU A 55 -8.19 3.85 3.30
C LEU A 55 -8.79 3.56 1.93
N TRP A 56 -8.41 4.36 0.94
CA TRP A 56 -8.70 4.12 -0.46
C TRP A 56 -7.50 3.47 -1.12
N ARG A 57 -7.73 2.39 -1.86
CA ARG A 57 -6.67 1.64 -2.50
C ARG A 57 -7.01 1.45 -3.98
N ALA A 58 -6.20 2.03 -4.85
CA ALA A 58 -6.28 1.73 -6.28
C ALA A 58 -5.55 0.42 -6.52
N VAL A 59 -6.25 -0.58 -7.01
CA VAL A 59 -5.73 -1.92 -7.27
C VAL A 59 -5.94 -2.25 -8.75
N ASP A 60 -4.97 -2.84 -9.44
CA ASP A 60 -5.22 -3.41 -10.77
C ASP A 60 -5.93 -4.78 -10.69
N ASP A 61 -6.25 -5.36 -11.84
CA ASP A 61 -6.92 -6.67 -11.92
C ASP A 61 -6.04 -7.85 -11.49
N GLU A 62 -4.71 -7.68 -11.44
CA GLU A 62 -3.76 -8.64 -10.90
C GLU A 62 -3.62 -8.53 -9.37
N GLY A 63 -4.28 -7.56 -8.74
CA GLY A 63 -4.27 -7.34 -7.30
C GLY A 63 -3.16 -6.39 -6.82
N GLU A 64 -2.48 -5.70 -7.73
CA GLU A 64 -1.39 -4.77 -7.41
C GLU A 64 -1.92 -3.42 -6.98
N VAL A 65 -1.41 -2.96 -5.84
CA VAL A 65 -1.77 -1.65 -5.29
C VAL A 65 -0.99 -0.56 -6.01
N LEU A 66 -1.69 0.18 -6.85
CA LEU A 66 -1.14 1.31 -7.61
C LEU A 66 -1.01 2.55 -6.73
N ASP A 67 -1.99 2.81 -5.85
CA ASP A 67 -1.98 3.96 -4.95
C ASP A 67 -2.79 3.70 -3.66
N LEU A 68 -2.43 4.40 -2.58
CA LEU A 68 -3.02 4.30 -1.25
C LEU A 68 -3.25 5.70 -0.68
N VAL A 69 -4.49 6.02 -0.31
CA VAL A 69 -4.84 7.29 0.33
C VAL A 69 -5.54 7.02 1.65
N VAL A 70 -5.04 7.58 2.75
CA VAL A 70 -5.65 7.45 4.09
C VAL A 70 -6.26 8.79 4.50
N GLN A 71 -7.54 8.79 4.90
CA GLN A 71 -8.29 9.98 5.30
C GLN A 71 -9.07 9.74 6.61
N ARG A 72 -9.26 10.78 7.42
CA ARG A 72 -10.00 10.67 8.70
C ARG A 72 -11.53 10.57 8.54
N ARG A 73 -12.10 11.01 7.42
CA ARG A 73 -13.56 11.00 7.17
C ARG A 73 -13.85 11.21 5.69
N ARG A 74 -14.99 10.70 5.21
CA ARG A 74 -15.53 10.89 3.85
C ARG A 74 -15.80 12.37 3.59
N ASP A 75 -14.77 13.12 3.18
CA ASP A 75 -15.02 14.28 2.34
C ASP A 75 -15.13 13.73 0.91
N THR A 76 -16.37 13.69 0.43
CA THR A 76 -16.72 13.42 -0.97
C THR A 76 -16.26 14.60 -1.84
N GLU A 77 -14.96 14.84 -1.88
CA GLU A 77 -14.34 15.56 -2.97
C GLU A 77 -13.53 14.51 -3.71
N PRO A 78 -13.98 14.04 -4.90
CA PRO A 78 -13.13 13.25 -5.75
C PRO A 78 -12.01 14.19 -6.17
N ARG A 79 -10.93 14.21 -5.38
CA ARG A 79 -9.66 14.77 -5.81
C ARG A 79 -9.30 13.96 -7.04
N ARG A 80 -9.67 14.50 -8.20
CA ARG A 80 -9.36 13.95 -9.52
C ARG A 80 -7.88 13.62 -9.45
N MET A 81 -7.55 12.34 -9.33
CA MET A 81 -6.22 11.88 -9.63
C MET A 81 -6.02 12.34 -11.07
N ARG A 82 -5.26 13.43 -11.24
CA ARG A 82 -4.76 13.83 -12.54
C ARG A 82 -4.02 12.59 -13.04
N GLN A 83 -4.67 11.85 -13.94
CA GLN A 83 -3.97 10.94 -14.82
C GLN A 83 -2.95 11.80 -15.53
N GLY A 84 -1.73 11.80 -15.01
CA GLY A 84 -0.59 12.32 -15.71
C GLY A 84 -0.48 11.49 -16.97
N ARG A 85 -0.96 12.03 -18.08
CA ARG A 85 -0.48 11.68 -19.41
C ARG A 85 1.04 11.73 -19.33
N ARG A 86 1.69 10.56 -19.29
CA ARG A 86 3.08 10.45 -19.70
C ARG A 86 3.04 10.18 -21.19
N SER A 87 3.18 11.26 -21.95
CA SER A 87 3.88 11.21 -23.24
C SER A 87 5.34 10.84 -23.01
#